data_AF-A0A7X8Y9L9-F1
#
_entry.id   AF-A0A7X8Y9L9-F1
#
_cell.length_a   1.000
_cell.length_b   1.000
_cell.length_c   1.000
_cell.angle_alpha   90.00
_cell.angle_beta   90.00
_cell.angle_gamma   90.00
#
_symmetry.space_group_name_H-M   'P 1'
#
loop_
_entity.id
_entity.type
_entity.pdbx_description
1 polymer ?
#
loop_
_entity_poly.entity_id
_entity_poly.type
_entity_poly.pdbx_seq_one_letter_code
_entity_poly.pdbx_strand_id
1 'polypeptide(L)' 'MSFIDDDRPQKKVAHEIGTDLSMLSVDELKARVELLKAEIGRIEAEAARKASDRAAAEKLFRS' A
#
# COMPACT_ATOMS: atom_id res chain seq x y z
N MET A 1 -4.45 28.63 -16.02
CA MET A 1 -5.48 27.58 -15.96
C MET A 1 -4.82 26.24 -15.77
N SER A 2 -4.93 25.65 -14.57
CA SER A 2 -5.21 24.21 -14.35
C SER A 2 -5.19 23.96 -12.83
N PHE A 3 -6.15 24.57 -12.15
CA PHE A 3 -6.64 24.07 -10.87
C PHE A 3 -7.63 22.97 -11.26
N ILE A 4 -7.39 21.70 -10.90
CA ILE A 4 -8.34 20.56 -10.71
C ILE A 4 -7.49 19.26 -10.78
N ASP A 5 -6.62 18.98 -9.82
CA ASP A 5 -6.15 17.58 -9.62
C ASP A 5 -5.97 17.21 -8.14
N ASP A 6 -6.47 18.04 -7.22
CA ASP A 6 -6.30 17.83 -5.77
C ASP A 6 -7.63 17.50 -5.04
N ASP A 7 -8.70 17.22 -5.81
CA ASP A 7 -9.99 16.75 -5.27
C ASP A 7 -10.12 15.23 -5.38
N ARG A 8 -9.01 14.52 -5.15
CA ARG A 8 -9.10 13.08 -4.89
C ARG A 8 -9.55 12.96 -3.44
N PRO A 9 -10.65 12.26 -3.13
CA PRO A 9 -10.99 12.01 -1.74
C PRO A 9 -9.76 11.39 -1.09
N GLN A 10 -9.12 12.15 -0.19
CA GLN A 10 -8.04 11.63 0.62
C GLN A 10 -8.62 10.40 1.27
N LYS A 11 -8.13 9.21 0.87
CA LYS A 11 -8.56 7.96 1.48
C LYS A 11 -8.36 8.19 2.96
N LYS A 12 -9.45 8.36 3.72
CA LYS A 12 -9.38 8.48 5.17
C LYS A 12 -8.47 7.34 5.60
N VAL A 13 -7.37 7.67 6.25
CA VAL A 13 -6.45 6.67 6.78
C VAL A 13 -7.30 5.88 7.79
N ALA A 14 -7.89 4.77 7.32
CA ALA A 14 -8.89 3.99 8.06
C ALA A 14 -8.27 3.32 9.30
N HIS A 15 -6.94 3.35 9.36
CA HIS A 15 -6.14 2.71 10.38
C HIS A 15 -4.73 3.30 10.40
N GLU A 16 -4.26 3.66 11.59
CA GLU A 16 -2.87 4.00 11.88
C GLU A 16 -2.17 2.80 12.55
N ILE A 17 -0.94 2.50 12.15
CA ILE A 17 -0.19 1.37 12.70
C ILE A 17 0.14 1.65 14.17
N GLY A 18 -0.17 0.69 15.05
CA GLY A 18 0.11 0.81 16.49
C GLY A 18 -0.95 1.57 17.29
N THR A 19 -2.10 1.93 16.70
CA THR A 19 -3.24 2.45 17.47
C THR A 19 -3.74 1.42 18.50
N ASP A 20 -4.18 1.90 19.66
CA ASP A 20 -4.88 1.07 20.63
C ASP A 20 -6.15 0.44 20.02
N LEU A 21 -6.35 -0.85 20.34
CA LEU A 21 -7.42 -1.69 19.82
C LEU A 21 -8.48 -2.01 20.89
N SER A 22 -8.28 -1.56 22.13
CA SER A 22 -9.10 -1.92 23.29
C SER A 22 -10.58 -1.59 23.14
N MET A 23 -10.91 -0.52 22.39
CA MET A 23 -12.29 -0.06 22.16
C MET A 23 -12.91 -0.58 20.86
N LEU A 24 -12.21 -1.41 20.09
CA LEU A 24 -12.70 -1.91 18.80
C LEU A 24 -13.42 -3.25 18.97
N SER A 25 -14.50 -3.42 18.22
CA SER A 25 -15.19 -4.69 18.09
C SER A 25 -14.38 -5.69 17.25
N VAL A 26 -14.70 -6.98 17.39
CA VAL A 26 -14.06 -8.06 16.62
C VAL A 26 -14.25 -7.86 15.10
N ASP A 27 -15.40 -7.37 14.66
CA ASP A 27 -15.68 -7.17 13.24
C ASP A 27 -14.92 -5.97 12.67
N GLU A 28 -14.74 -4.89 13.45
CA GLU A 28 -13.87 -3.77 13.09
C GLU A 28 -12.41 -4.22 12.98
N LEU A 29 -11.94 -5.06 13.89
CA LEU A 29 -10.59 -5.63 13.83
C LEU A 29 -10.40 -6.49 12.57
N LYS A 30 -11.37 -7.34 12.22
CA LYS A 30 -11.34 -8.13 10.99
C LYS A 30 -11.31 -7.25 9.75
N ALA A 31 -12.18 -6.25 9.66
CA ALA A 31 -12.21 -5.32 8.54
C ALA A 31 -10.87 -4.61 8.36
N ARG A 32 -10.25 -4.17 9.46
CA ARG A 32 -8.93 -3.54 9.48
C ARG A 32 -7.82 -4.49 9.03
N VAL A 33 -7.84 -5.75 9.46
CA VAL A 33 -6.88 -6.77 9.02
C VAL A 33 -6.96 -6.99 7.51
N GLU A 34 -8.17 -7.07 6.94
CA GLU A 34 -8.33 -7.26 5.50
C GLU A 34 -7.84 -6.05 4.69
N LEU A 35 -8.07 -4.83 5.17
CA LEU A 35 -7.51 -3.62 4.56
C LEU A 35 -5.97 -3.63 4.55
N LEU A 36 -5.35 -4.02 5.66
CA LEU A 36 -3.89 -4.12 5.76
C LEU A 36 -3.32 -5.21 4.85
N LYS A 37 -3.96 -6.38 4.76
CA LYS A 37 -3.52 -7.46 3.86
C LYS A 37 -3.56 -7.03 2.40
N ALA A 38 -4.61 -6.33 2.00
CA ALA A 38 -4.70 -5.79 0.64
C ALA A 38 -3.56 -4.80 0.35
N GLU A 39 -3.23 -3.95 1.32
CA GLU A 39 -2.13 -3.00 1.19
C GLU A 39 -0.76 -3.69 1.14
N ILE A 40 -0.54 -4.74 1.96
CA ILE A 40 0.67 -5.58 1.90
C ILE A 40 0.84 -6.17 0.50
N GLY A 41 -0.22 -6.79 -0.04
CA GLY A 41 -0.16 -7.37 -1.38
C GLY A 41 0.17 -6.35 -2.48
N ARG A 42 -0.36 -5.12 -2.37
CA ARG A 42 -0.03 -4.02 -3.28
C ARG A 42 1.46 -3.65 -3.21
N ILE A 43 2.01 -3.53 -2.01
CA ILE A 43 3.41 -3.18 -1.77
C ILE A 43 4.34 -4.29 -2.27
N GLU A 44 4.02 -5.55 -1.96
CA GLU A 44 4.79 -6.72 -2.41
C GLU A 44 4.81 -6.82 -3.94
N ALA A 45 3.67 -6.60 -4.61
CA ALA A 45 3.60 -6.60 -6.06
C ALA A 45 4.50 -5.52 -6.68
N GLU A 46 4.46 -4.30 -6.15
CA GLU A 46 5.30 -3.21 -6.65
C GLU A 46 6.79 -3.44 -6.36
N ALA A 47 7.13 -4.00 -5.19
CA ALA A 47 8.50 -4.39 -4.86
C ALA A 47 9.02 -5.47 -5.82
N ALA A 48 8.21 -6.47 -6.13
CA ALA A 48 8.54 -7.53 -7.09
C ALA A 48 8.77 -6.98 -8.50
N ARG A 49 7.91 -6.06 -8.96
CA ARG A 49 8.09 -5.37 -10.25
C ARG A 49 9.43 -4.62 -10.30
N LYS A 50 9.72 -3.80 -9.29
CA LYS A 50 10.98 -3.04 -9.21
C LYS A 50 12.22 -3.94 -9.15
N ALA A 51 12.14 -5.06 -8.42
CA ALA A 51 13.23 -6.03 -8.35
C ALA A 51 13.49 -6.68 -9.72
N SER A 52 12.43 -7.05 -10.45
CA SER A 52 12.53 -7.58 -11.81
C SER A 52 13.15 -6.57 -12.78
N ASP A 53 12.72 -5.31 -12.73
CA ASP A 53 13.25 -4.23 -13.57
C ASP A 53 14.76 -4.03 -13.32
N ARG A 54 15.16 -4.04 -12.04
CA ARG A 54 16.58 -3.97 -11.66
C ARG A 54 17.37 -5.15 -12.20
N ALA A 55 16.87 -6.38 -12.05
CA ALA A 55 17.55 -7.57 -12.53
C ALA A 55 17.69 -7.60 -14.06
N ALA A 56 16.70 -7.09 -14.80
CA ALA A 56 16.76 -6.93 -16.25
C ALA A 56 17.82 -5.90 -16.66
N ALA A 57 17.89 -4.75 -15.96
CA ALA A 57 18.91 -3.74 -16.20
C ALA A 57 20.33 -4.28 -15.91
N GLU A 58 20.54 -4.97 -14.78
CA GLU A 58 21.85 -5.53 -14.43
C GLU A 58 22.36 -6.55 -15.46
N LYS A 59 21.47 -7.32 -16.12
CA LYS A 59 21.84 -8.23 -17.22
C LYS A 59 22.28 -7.47 -18.48
N LEU A 60 21.63 -6.34 -18.80
CA LEU A 60 21.96 -5.52 -19.97
C LEU A 60 23.30 -4.79 -19.83
N PHE A 61 23.68 -4.40 -18.60
CA PHE A 61 24.95 -3.69 -18.35
C PHE A 61 26.15 -4.62 -18.16
N ARG A 62 25.95 -5.94 -18.08
CA ARG A 62 27.02 -6.93 -17.89
C ARG A 62 27.34 -7.74 -19.17
N SER A 63 26.67 -7.43 -20.27
CA SER A 63 26.98 -7.92 -21.63
C SER A 63 27.91 -6.97 -22.38
#